data_AF-A0A536XA71-F1
#
_entry.id   AF-A0A536XA71-F1
#
_cell.length_a   1.000
_cell.length_b   1.000
_cell.length_c   1.000
_cell.angle_alpha   90.00
_cell.angle_beta   90.00
_cell.angle_gamma   90.00
#
_symmetry.space_group_name_H-M   'P 1'
#
loop_
_entity.id
_entity.type
_entity.pdbx_description
1 polymer ?
#
loop_
_entity_poly.entity_id
_entity_poly.type
_entity_poly.pdbx_seq_one_letter_code
_entity_poly.pdbx_strand_id
1 'polypeptide(L)' 'MDGDFRVISPGTYVRCAVTDVRIPLDELKYWSVDLQEAYAVPSAVLQRHFPRALKTQG' A
#
# COMPACT_ATOMS: atom_id res chain seq x y z
N MET A 1 9.84 4.90 -16.19
CA MET A 1 10.53 4.81 -14.88
C MET A 1 9.70 5.68 -13.95
N ASP A 2 8.52 5.18 -13.60
CA ASP A 2 7.39 6.04 -13.19
C ASP A 2 7.14 5.79 -11.70
N GLY A 3 8.14 6.20 -10.92
CA GLY A 3 8.15 6.14 -9.46
C GLY A 3 8.27 7.53 -8.84
N ASP A 4 7.78 8.55 -9.53
CA ASP A 4 7.73 9.91 -9.00
C ASP A 4 6.40 10.09 -8.23
N PHE A 5 6.50 10.40 -6.95
CA PHE A 5 5.35 10.75 -6.12
C PHE A 5 5.56 12.16 -5.57
N ARG A 6 4.56 13.02 -5.77
CA ARG A 6 4.58 14.37 -5.25
C ARG A 6 4.07 14.37 -3.82
N VAL A 7 4.91 14.80 -2.88
CA VAL A 7 4.50 15.00 -1.48
C VAL A 7 3.54 16.18 -1.42
N ILE A 8 2.25 15.90 -1.19
CA ILE A 8 1.19 16.91 -1.10
C ILE A 8 1.14 17.55 0.28
N SER A 9 1.57 16.82 1.31
CA SER A 9 1.68 17.30 2.69
C SER A 9 2.87 16.65 3.37
N PRO A 10 3.69 17.40 4.13
CA PRO A 10 4.77 16.82 4.91
C PRO A 10 4.18 15.87 5.96
N GLY A 11 4.80 14.69 6.11
CA GLY A 11 4.40 13.67 7.07
C GLY A 11 5.51 12.65 7.24
N THR A 12 5.56 11.99 8.40
CA THR A 12 6.52 10.91 8.69
C THR A 12 5.98 9.52 8.40
N TYR A 13 4.67 9.42 8.16
CA TYR A 13 3.98 8.17 7.88
C TYR A 13 2.83 8.37 6.89
N VAL A 14 2.48 7.31 6.16
CA VAL A 14 1.24 7.17 5.38
C VAL A 14 0.33 6.14 6.05
N ARG A 15 -0.95 6.08 5.69
CA ARG A 15 -1.86 5.05 6.20
C ARG A 15 -2.05 3.95 5.17
N CYS A 16 -2.11 2.71 5.64
CA CYS A 16 -2.47 1.58 4.82
C CYS A 16 -3.89 1.76 4.29
N ALA A 17 -4.08 1.70 2.97
CA ALA A 17 -5.41 1.84 2.36
C ALA A 17 -6.40 0.72 2.74
N VAL A 18 -5.89 -0.42 3.22
CA VAL A 18 -6.71 -1.60 3.60
C VAL A 18 -6.91 -1.69 5.11
N THR A 19 -5.86 -1.44 5.89
CA THR A 19 -5.88 -1.67 7.35
C THR A 19 -5.87 -0.39 8.19
N ASP A 20 -5.77 0.79 7.57
CA ASP A 20 -5.60 2.12 8.19
C ASP A 20 -4.38 2.28 9.12
N VAL A 21 -3.55 1.24 9.28
CA VAL A 21 -2.34 1.29 10.09
C VAL A 21 -1.36 2.33 9.55
N ARG A 22 -0.67 3.03 10.46
CA ARG A 22 0.38 4.00 10.14
C ARG A 22 1.64 3.25 9.69
N ILE A 23 2.13 3.59 8.50
CA ILE A 23 3.34 3.05 7.87
C ILE A 23 4.34 4.20 7.81
N PRO A 24 5.45 4.15 8.57
CA PRO A 24 6.53 5.12 8.44
C PRO A 24 7.00 5.16 6.98
N LEU A 25 7.31 6.36 6.47
CA LEU A 25 7.76 6.50 5.07
C LEU A 25 9.03 5.70 4.77
N ASP A 26 9.93 5.57 5.75
CA ASP A 26 11.16 4.76 5.65
C ASP A 26 10.87 3.25 5.56
N GLU A 27 9.73 2.81 6.10
CA GLU A 27 9.29 1.40 6.08
C GLU A 27 8.28 1.11 4.95
N LEU A 28 7.97 2.09 4.10
CA LEU A 28 7.00 1.96 3.02
C LEU A 28 7.57 1.09 1.88
N LYS A 29 7.29 -0.21 1.95
CA LYS A 29 7.74 -1.20 0.96
C LYS A 29 6.75 -1.47 -0.16
N TYR A 30 5.46 -1.23 0.08
CA TYR A 30 4.38 -1.58 -0.85
C TYR A 30 3.55 -0.34 -1.19
N TRP A 31 3.71 0.13 -2.43
CA TRP A 31 2.97 1.26 -2.99
C TRP A 31 2.36 0.89 -4.34
N SER A 32 1.07 1.18 -4.53
CA SER A 32 0.43 1.07 -5.83
C SER A 32 0.43 2.43 -6.51
N VAL A 33 1.14 2.55 -7.64
CA VAL A 33 1.19 3.78 -8.45
C VAL A 33 -0.17 4.09 -9.07
N ASP A 34 -0.88 3.05 -9.54
CA ASP A 34 -2.18 3.17 -10.21
C ASP A 34 -3.26 3.75 -9.28
N LEU A 35 -3.32 3.24 -8.04
CA LEU A 35 -4.31 3.68 -7.05
C LEU A 35 -3.78 4.79 -6.13
N GLN A 36 -2.48 5.10 -6.18
CA GLN A 36 -1.76 5.96 -5.22
C GLN A 36 -2.00 5.56 -3.76
N GLU A 37 -1.97 4.24 -3.51
CA GLU A 37 -2.27 3.65 -2.21
C GLU A 37 -1.02 2.99 -1.59
N ALA A 38 -0.83 3.20 -0.28
CA ALA A 38 0.18 2.52 0.53
C ALA A 38 -0.38 1.27 1.21
N TYR A 39 0.43 0.23 1.35
CA TYR A 39 0.06 -0.99 2.07
C TYR A 39 1.12 -1.40 3.07
N ALA A 40 0.69 -1.77 4.28
CA ALA A 40 1.60 -2.16 5.36
C ALA A 40 2.16 -3.58 5.18
N VAL A 41 1.39 -4.46 4.54
CA VAL A 41 1.68 -5.90 4.42
C VAL A 41 1.36 -6.42 3.02
N PRO A 42 2.06 -7.45 2.52
CA PRO A 42 1.80 -8.02 1.20
C PRO A 42 0.39 -8.61 1.06
N SER A 43 -0.19 -9.11 2.15
CA SER A 43 -1.58 -9.57 2.17
C SER A 43 -2.58 -8.45 1.87
N ALA A 44 -2.30 -7.21 2.28
CA ALA A 44 -3.13 -6.05 1.97
C ALA A 44 -3.05 -5.69 0.48
N VAL A 45 -1.86 -5.79 -0.13
CA VAL A 45 -1.69 -5.62 -1.58
C VAL A 45 -2.50 -6.68 -2.33
N LEU A 46 -2.37 -7.95 -1.94
CA LEU A 46 -3.10 -9.06 -2.55
C LEU A 46 -4.61 -8.91 -2.39
N GLN A 47 -5.09 -8.47 -1.22
CA GLN A 47 -6.51 -8.22 -0.99
C GLN A 47 -7.07 -7.15 -1.93
N ARG A 48 -6.29 -6.10 -2.22
CA ARG A 48 -6.72 -5.02 -3.10
C ARG A 48 -6.63 -5.38 -4.59
N HIS A 49 -5.49 -5.90 -5.03
CA HIS A 49 -5.22 -6.19 -6.46
C HIS A 49 -5.77 -7.54 -6.91
N PHE A 50 -5.82 -8.52 -6.02
CA PHE A 50 -6.22 -9.89 -6.33
C PHE A 50 -7.19 -10.46 -5.27
N PRO A 51 -8.37 -9.86 -5.06
CA PRO A 51 -9.35 -10.34 -4.07
C PRO A 51 -9.80 -11.79 -4.31
N ARG A 52 -9.65 -12.31 -5.54
CA ARG A 52 -9.90 -13.71 -5.90
C ARG A 52 -8.73 -14.66 -5.60
N ALA A 53 -7.49 -14.19 -5.53
CA ALA A 53 -6.32 -15.04 -5.27
C ALA A 53 -6.22 -15.46 -3.80
N LEU A 54 -6.83 -14.72 -2.88
CA LEU A 54 -6.94 -15.11 -1.47
C LEU A 54 -7.85 -16.32 -1.25
N LYS A 55 -8.65 -16.74 -2.25
CA LYS A 55 -9.63 -17.84 -2.11
C LYS A 55 -9.04 -19.25 -2.30
N THR A 56 -7.73 -19.41 -2.48
CA THR A 56 -7.13 -20.72 -2.84
C THR A 56 -6.40 -21.41 -1.68
N GLN A 57 -6.58 -20.99 -0.42
CA GLN A 57 -6.23 -21.84 0.73
C GLN A 57 -7.51 -22.46 1.29
N GLY A 58 -7.96 -23.52 0.63
CA GLY A 58 -9.05 -24.40 1.05
C GLY A 58 -8.87 -25.75 0.38
#